data_AF-A0A934ID03-F1
#
_entry.id   AF-A0A934ID03-F1
#
_cell.length_a   1.000
_cell.length_b   1.000
_cell.length_c   1.000
_cell.angle_alpha   90.00
_cell.angle_beta   90.00
_cell.angle_gamma   90.00
#
_symmetry.space_group_name_H-M   'P 1'
#
loop_
_entity.id
_entity.type
_entity.pdbx_description
1 polymer ?
#
loop_
_entity_poly.entity_id
_entity_poly.type
_entity_poly.pdbx_seq_one_letter_code
_entity_poly.pdbx_strand_id
1 'polypeptide(L)'
;MPSDGNSQDWLQDVIVCNDSPSYDTPGDVTVYRSAEDLCIAIEPWRVEGVGHILNGHGQRIRLMLRDEAVLAELDEGGTADPETLRSWLRHAARAVHAARVHRAEAKGGWFSARAGLGAREAEGVLPDTIEGLLAYIHLR
;
A
#
# COMPACT_ATOMS: atom_id res chain seq x y z
N MET A 1 26.17 6.73 -27.05
CA MET A 1 25.87 6.97 -25.62
C MET A 1 24.44 6.49 -25.40
N PRO A 2 24.22 5.26 -24.93
CA PRO A 2 22.88 4.87 -24.52
C PRO A 2 22.53 5.76 -23.31
N SER A 3 21.43 6.48 -23.41
CA SER A 3 20.84 7.20 -22.28
C SER A 3 20.49 6.19 -21.21
N ASP A 4 21.19 6.24 -20.07
CA ASP A 4 20.87 5.44 -18.90
C ASP A 4 19.37 5.61 -18.60
N GLY A 5 18.67 4.47 -18.65
CA GLY A 5 17.24 4.40 -18.51
C GLY A 5 16.80 5.16 -17.27
N ASN A 6 15.99 6.18 -17.51
CA ASN A 6 15.19 6.85 -16.50
C ASN A 6 14.53 5.76 -15.66
N SER A 7 15.10 5.45 -14.49
CA SER A 7 14.41 4.66 -13.49
C SER A 7 13.26 5.55 -13.04
N GLN A 8 12.16 5.47 -13.80
CA GLN A 8 10.92 6.16 -13.48
C GLN A 8 10.63 5.93 -12.01
N ASP A 9 10.36 7.03 -11.32
CA ASP A 9 10.12 7.04 -9.89
C ASP A 9 8.85 6.22 -9.59
N TRP A 10 9.01 4.92 -9.40
CA TRP A 10 7.92 3.95 -9.26
C TRP A 10 7.00 4.27 -8.06
N LEU A 11 7.48 5.07 -7.12
CA LEU A 11 6.67 5.58 -6.02
C LEU A 11 5.55 6.51 -6.50
N GLN A 12 5.75 7.20 -7.63
CA GLN A 12 4.71 8.02 -8.23
C GLN A 12 3.53 7.17 -8.73
N ASP A 13 3.81 5.95 -9.18
CA ASP A 13 2.81 5.04 -9.73
C ASP A 13 2.06 4.26 -8.65
N VAL A 14 2.73 3.91 -7.54
CA VAL A 14 2.12 3.16 -6.45
C VAL A 14 1.07 3.99 -5.74
N ILE A 15 -0.13 3.42 -5.59
CA ILE A 15 -1.26 4.06 -4.93
C ILE A 15 -1.60 3.33 -3.64
N VAL A 16 -1.80 4.08 -2.56
CA VAL A 16 -2.17 3.58 -1.24
C VAL A 16 -3.52 4.17 -0.87
N CYS A 17 -4.51 3.30 -0.71
CA CYS A 17 -5.85 3.64 -0.26
C CYS A 17 -6.01 3.27 1.21
N ASN A 18 -6.53 4.18 2.00
CA ASN A 18 -6.90 4.00 3.40
C ASN A 18 -8.42 4.09 3.52
N ASP A 19 -9.09 2.94 3.68
CA ASP A 19 -10.53 2.86 3.92
C ASP A 19 -10.83 3.17 5.40
N SER A 20 -10.66 4.44 5.73
CA SER A 20 -10.92 5.02 7.05
C SER A 20 -11.72 6.31 6.85
N PRO A 21 -12.65 6.63 7.76
CA PRO A 21 -13.34 7.92 7.74
C PRO A 21 -12.44 9.09 8.13
N SER A 22 -11.20 8.84 8.59
CA SER A 22 -10.26 9.85 9.06
C SER A 22 -8.90 9.69 8.36
N TYR A 23 -8.39 10.80 7.82
CA TYR A 23 -7.12 10.84 7.11
C TYR A 23 -5.95 10.41 7.99
N ASP A 24 -5.90 10.90 9.23
CA ASP A 24 -4.77 10.65 10.14
C ASP A 24 -4.83 9.26 10.80
N THR A 25 -5.94 8.54 10.62
CA THR A 25 -6.17 7.25 11.27
C THR A 25 -6.18 6.14 10.23
N PRO A 26 -5.24 5.18 10.27
CA PRO A 26 -5.28 4.05 9.36
C PRO A 26 -6.43 3.10 9.69
N GLY A 27 -7.21 2.75 8.67
CA GLY A 27 -8.24 1.72 8.64
C GLY A 27 -7.73 0.51 7.83
N ASP A 28 -8.52 0.04 6.87
CA ASP A 28 -8.05 -0.99 5.93
C ASP A 28 -7.22 -0.35 4.82
N VAL A 29 -5.93 -0.67 4.81
CA VAL A 29 -4.95 -0.05 3.91
C VAL A 29 -4.61 -1.00 2.79
N THR A 30 -4.98 -0.62 1.57
CA THR A 30 -4.73 -1.38 0.33
C THR A 30 -3.71 -0.67 -0.54
N VAL A 31 -2.78 -1.43 -1.12
CA VAL A 31 -1.74 -0.93 -2.02
C VAL A 31 -1.99 -1.44 -3.43
N TYR A 32 -2.01 -0.53 -4.39
CA TYR A 32 -2.14 -0.79 -5.83
C TYR A 32 -0.83 -0.41 -6.51
N ARG A 33 -0.48 -1.08 -7.62
CA ARG A 33 0.78 -0.81 -8.33
C ARG A 33 0.70 0.40 -9.24
N SER A 34 -0.51 0.79 -9.61
CA SER A 34 -0.81 1.90 -10.49
C SER A 34 -2.16 2.53 -10.15
N ALA A 35 -2.39 3.73 -10.64
CA ALA A 35 -3.72 4.35 -10.65
C ALA A 35 -4.75 3.53 -11.46
N GLU A 36 -4.30 2.86 -12.52
CA GLU A 36 -5.15 1.98 -13.33
C GLU A 36 -5.64 0.76 -12.52
N ASP A 37 -4.75 0.10 -11.77
CA ASP A 37 -5.10 -1.01 -10.88
C ASP A 37 -6.16 -0.60 -9.85
N LEU A 38 -6.03 0.62 -9.30
CA LEU A 38 -7.02 1.19 -8.40
C LEU A 38 -8.36 1.39 -9.10
N CYS A 39 -8.39 2.04 -10.26
CA CYS A 39 -9.62 2.32 -10.99
C CYS A 39 -10.37 1.05 -11.41
N ILE A 40 -9.65 -0.03 -11.74
CA ILE A 40 -10.25 -1.34 -12.04
C ILE A 40 -10.86 -1.98 -10.79
N ALA A 41 -10.22 -1.81 -9.64
CA ALA A 41 -10.65 -2.43 -8.39
C ALA A 41 -11.80 -1.69 -7.69
N ILE A 42 -11.96 -0.39 -7.95
CA ILE A 42 -13.01 0.43 -7.34
C ILE A 42 -14.27 0.38 -8.19
N GLU A 43 -15.36 -0.04 -7.56
CA GLU A 43 -16.69 0.02 -8.16
C GLU A 43 -17.16 1.48 -8.33
N PRO A 44 -17.83 1.84 -9.44
CA PRO A 44 -18.30 3.21 -9.70
C PRO A 44 -19.08 3.87 -8.56
N TRP A 45 -19.96 3.10 -7.91
CA TRP A 45 -20.79 3.58 -6.80
C TRP A 45 -20.00 3.84 -5.50
N ARG A 46 -18.73 3.43 -5.42
CA ARG A 46 -17.86 3.71 -4.27
C ARG A 46 -17.03 4.98 -4.42
N VAL A 47 -16.97 5.62 -5.58
CA VAL A 47 -16.07 6.77 -5.81
C VAL A 47 -16.23 7.88 -4.76
N GLU A 48 -17.47 8.21 -4.36
CA GLU A 48 -17.75 9.26 -3.36
C GLU A 48 -17.50 8.84 -1.91
N GLY A 49 -17.37 7.53 -1.66
CA GLY A 49 -17.20 6.94 -0.33
C GLY A 49 -15.88 6.19 -0.15
N VAL A 50 -15.02 6.15 -1.18
CA VAL A 50 -13.65 5.69 -1.04
C VAL A 50 -12.97 6.64 -0.07
N GLY A 51 -12.28 6.09 0.92
CA GLY A 51 -11.59 6.84 1.96
C GLY A 51 -10.47 7.74 1.42
N HIS A 52 -9.27 7.61 1.95
CA HIS A 52 -8.18 8.53 1.64
C HIS A 52 -7.12 7.87 0.77
N ILE A 53 -6.66 8.57 -0.27
CA ILE A 53 -5.75 7.99 -1.26
C ILE A 53 -4.51 8.86 -1.41
N LEU A 54 -3.34 8.21 -1.34
CA LEU A 54 -2.04 8.82 -1.56
C LEU A 54 -1.24 8.00 -2.57
N ASN A 55 -0.34 8.63 -3.32
CA ASN A 55 0.71 7.89 -4.02
C ASN A 55 1.89 7.56 -3.07
N GLY A 56 2.92 6.87 -3.57
CA GLY A 56 4.11 6.49 -2.82
C GLY A 56 4.97 7.66 -2.33
N HIS A 57 4.72 8.90 -2.77
CA HIS A 57 5.32 10.11 -2.22
C HIS A 57 4.47 10.80 -1.15
N GLY A 58 3.25 10.29 -0.88
CA GLY A 58 2.30 10.92 0.03
C GLY A 58 1.50 12.06 -0.63
N GLN A 59 1.47 12.15 -1.96
CA GLN A 59 0.64 13.13 -2.66
C GLN A 59 -0.78 12.62 -2.79
N ARG A 60 -1.77 13.49 -2.62
CA ARG A 60 -3.19 13.14 -2.65
C ARG A 60 -3.64 12.78 -4.06
N ILE A 61 -4.42 11.70 -4.15
CA ILE A 61 -5.12 11.29 -5.35
C ILE A 61 -6.61 11.47 -5.14
N ARG A 62 -7.30 12.04 -6.12
CA ARG A 62 -8.75 12.16 -6.14
C ARG A 62 -9.32 11.14 -7.10
N LEU A 63 -10.38 10.45 -6.68
CA LEU A 63 -11.20 9.66 -7.58
C LEU A 63 -12.34 10.50 -8.14
N MET A 64 -12.69 10.24 -9.38
CA MET A 64 -13.82 10.85 -10.05
C MET A 64 -14.50 9.85 -10.97
N LEU A 65 -15.79 10.06 -11.22
CA LEU A 65 -16.58 9.27 -12.14
C LEU A 65 -16.81 10.06 -13.42
N ARG A 66 -16.52 9.46 -14.57
CA ARG A 66 -16.79 10.04 -15.89
C ARG A 66 -17.33 8.97 -16.83
N ASP A 67 -18.54 9.17 -17.33
CA ASP A 67 -19.19 8.26 -18.28
C ASP A 67 -19.16 6.78 -17.81
N GLU A 68 -19.51 6.55 -16.53
CA GLU A 68 -19.45 5.25 -15.82
C GLU A 68 -18.05 4.69 -15.54
N ALA A 69 -16.98 5.39 -15.93
CA ALA A 69 -15.60 4.99 -15.65
C ALA A 69 -15.03 5.70 -14.43
N VAL A 70 -14.33 4.95 -13.57
CA VAL A 70 -13.55 5.49 -12.45
C VAL A 70 -12.21 6.01 -12.97
N LEU A 71 -11.87 7.24 -12.61
CA LEU A 71 -10.60 7.88 -12.92
C LEU A 71 -9.92 8.33 -11.63
N ALA A 72 -8.59 8.32 -11.64
CA ALA A 72 -7.76 8.76 -10.54
C ALA A 72 -6.83 9.86 -11.03
N GLU A 73 -6.82 11.00 -10.34
CA GLU A 73 -6.02 12.17 -10.69
C GLU A 73 -5.22 12.67 -9.50
N LEU A 74 -3.99 13.13 -9.76
CA LEU A 74 -3.17 13.78 -8.75
C LEU A 74 -3.78 15.13 -8.36
N ASP A 75 -3.91 15.37 -7.07
CA ASP A 75 -4.26 16.70 -6.55
C ASP A 75 -3.03 17.61 -6.61
N GLU A 76 -2.83 18.29 -7.74
CA GLU A 76 -1.67 19.18 -7.97
C GLU A 76 -1.57 20.34 -6.97
N GLY A 77 -2.65 20.66 -6.25
CA GLY A 77 -2.66 21.70 -5.21
C GLY A 77 -2.29 21.18 -3.81
N GLY A 78 -2.20 19.86 -3.63
CA GLY A 78 -1.91 19.23 -2.35
C GLY A 78 -0.43 19.21 -2.00
N THR A 79 -0.10 19.52 -0.74
CA THR A 79 1.24 19.24 -0.21
C THR A 79 1.37 17.74 0.06
N ALA A 80 2.50 17.14 -0.32
CA ALA A 80 2.79 15.75 0.00
C ALA A 80 2.87 15.53 1.51
N ASP A 81 2.29 14.42 1.99
CA ASP A 81 2.32 14.00 3.39
C ASP A 81 2.89 12.58 3.53
N PRO A 82 4.23 12.43 3.42
CA PRO A 82 4.90 11.14 3.53
C PRO A 82 4.80 10.54 4.94
N GLU A 83 4.55 11.36 5.96
CA GLU A 83 4.43 10.91 7.34
C GLU A 83 3.12 10.17 7.58
N THR A 84 2.02 10.72 7.09
CA THR A 84 0.72 10.04 7.11
C THR A 84 0.76 8.76 6.29
N LEU A 85 1.34 8.79 5.08
CA LEU A 85 1.55 7.59 4.27
C LEU A 85 2.32 6.51 5.03
N ARG A 86 3.44 6.87 5.67
CA ARG A 86 4.25 5.94 6.45
C ARG A 86 3.47 5.35 7.63
N SER A 87 2.62 6.14 8.28
CA SER A 87 1.73 5.67 9.35
C SER A 87 0.78 4.57 8.84
N TRP A 88 0.13 4.80 7.69
CA TRP A 88 -0.76 3.82 7.06
C TRP A 88 -0.03 2.53 6.68
N LEU A 89 1.13 2.67 6.03
CA LEU A 89 1.94 1.53 5.62
C LEU A 89 2.45 0.71 6.80
N ARG A 90 2.82 1.34 7.92
CA ARG A 90 3.18 0.63 9.16
C ARG A 90 2.01 -0.15 9.72
N HIS A 91 0.79 0.40 9.66
CA HIS A 91 -0.41 -0.31 10.08
C HIS A 91 -0.64 -1.57 9.22
N ALA A 92 -0.62 -1.43 7.89
CA ALA A 92 -0.75 -2.54 6.96
C ALA A 92 0.35 -3.60 7.17
N ALA A 93 1.61 -3.19 7.30
CA ALA A 93 2.73 -4.09 7.51
C ALA A 93 2.59 -4.91 8.81
N ARG A 94 2.05 -4.32 9.89
CA ARG A 94 1.75 -5.06 11.13
C ARG A 94 0.69 -6.13 10.92
N ALA A 95 -0.37 -5.83 10.17
CA ALA A 95 -1.41 -6.79 9.85
C ALA A 95 -0.86 -7.96 9.00
N VAL A 96 -0.05 -7.66 7.97
CA VAL A 96 0.66 -8.66 7.17
C VAL A 96 1.58 -9.51 8.03
N HIS A 97 2.36 -8.89 8.90
CA HIS A 97 3.27 -9.57 9.81
C HIS A 97 2.53 -10.55 10.73
N ALA A 98 1.45 -10.09 11.39
CA ALA A 98 0.62 -10.94 12.25
C ALA A 98 0.06 -12.15 11.48
N ALA A 99 -0.42 -11.94 10.25
CA ALA A 99 -0.91 -13.04 9.41
C ALA A 99 0.21 -14.03 9.03
N ARG A 100 1.45 -13.56 8.82
CA ARG A 100 2.60 -14.43 8.54
C ARG A 100 3.02 -15.24 9.76
N VAL A 101 3.06 -14.62 10.94
CA VAL A 101 3.32 -15.32 12.22
C VAL A 101 2.30 -16.43 12.44
N HIS A 102 1.00 -16.11 12.34
CA HIS A 102 -0.06 -17.09 12.48
C HIS A 102 0.06 -18.26 11.47
N ARG A 103 0.38 -17.96 10.20
CA ARG A 103 0.63 -19.00 9.16
C ARG A 103 1.84 -19.88 9.50
N ALA A 104 2.90 -19.32 10.07
CA ALA A 104 4.10 -20.05 10.44
C ALA A 104 3.85 -20.99 11.63
N GLU A 105 3.08 -20.54 12.63
CA GLU A 105 2.68 -21.33 13.80
C GLU A 105 1.75 -22.49 13.44
N ALA A 106 0.72 -22.23 12.60
CA ALA A 106 -0.24 -23.24 12.17
C ALA A 106 0.39 -24.39 11.34
N LYS A 107 1.53 -24.13 10.71
CA LYS A 107 2.26 -25.08 9.84
C LYS A 107 3.30 -25.92 10.59
N GLY A 108 3.38 -25.85 11.91
CA GLY A 108 4.29 -26.64 12.76
C GLY A 108 4.05 -28.17 12.81
N GLY A 109 3.42 -28.77 11.80
CA GLY A 109 3.27 -30.22 11.65
C GLY A 109 4.45 -30.86 10.88
N TRP A 110 4.76 -32.11 11.23
CA TRP A 110 5.97 -32.90 10.89
C TRP A 110 6.36 -33.02 9.39
N PHE A 111 5.60 -32.47 8.45
CA PHE A 111 5.93 -32.56 7.00
C PHE A 111 5.85 -31.24 6.24
N SER A 112 5.57 -30.11 6.91
CA SER A 112 5.42 -28.84 6.20
C SER A 112 6.72 -28.04 6.24
N ALA A 113 7.23 -27.65 5.08
CA ALA A 113 8.33 -26.71 4.97
C ALA A 113 7.93 -25.44 5.72
N ARG A 114 8.58 -25.18 6.86
CA ARG A 114 8.48 -23.91 7.59
C ARG A 114 8.74 -22.82 6.57
N ALA A 115 7.71 -22.06 6.20
CA ALA A 115 7.92 -20.74 5.62
C ALA A 115 8.62 -19.93 6.72
N GLY A 116 9.94 -20.00 6.74
CA GLY A 116 10.76 -19.46 7.82
C GLY A 116 10.63 -17.95 7.79
N LEU A 117 10.05 -17.39 8.85
CA LEU A 117 10.23 -15.97 9.14
C LEU A 117 11.75 -15.73 9.24
N GLY A 118 12.24 -14.65 8.62
CA GLY A 118 13.62 -14.23 8.85
C GLY A 118 13.82 -13.87 10.32
N ALA A 119 15.04 -13.98 10.85
CA ALA A 119 15.31 -13.75 12.28
C ALA A 119 14.77 -12.39 12.78
N ARG A 120 15.01 -11.31 12.03
CA ARG A 120 14.52 -9.97 12.35
C ARG A 120 13.00 -9.84 12.29
N GLU A 121 12.38 -10.55 11.35
CA GLU A 121 10.93 -10.58 11.24
C GLU A 121 10.32 -11.36 12.41
N ALA A 122 10.93 -12.47 12.81
CA ALA A 122 10.51 -13.22 14.01
C ALA A 122 10.63 -12.38 15.30
N GLU A 123 11.57 -11.43 15.34
CA GLU A 123 11.71 -10.42 16.41
C GLU A 123 10.70 -9.26 16.29
N GLY A 124 9.82 -9.26 15.27
CA GLY A 124 8.82 -8.23 15.04
C GLY A 124 9.37 -6.93 14.42
N VAL A 125 10.60 -6.95 13.91
CA VAL A 125 11.21 -5.78 13.28
C VAL A 125 10.65 -5.59 11.88
N LEU A 126 9.99 -4.44 11.67
CA LEU A 126 9.48 -4.00 10.37
C LEU A 126 10.41 -2.95 9.74
N PRO A 127 10.41 -2.83 8.40
CA PRO A 127 11.05 -1.70 7.73
C PRO A 127 10.49 -0.35 8.21
N ASP A 128 11.30 0.69 8.14
CA ASP A 128 10.95 2.04 8.58
C ASP A 128 10.84 3.06 7.44
N THR A 129 11.31 2.71 6.24
CA THR A 129 11.15 3.49 5.01
C THR A 129 9.85 3.13 4.27
N ILE A 130 9.34 4.06 3.44
CA ILE A 130 8.14 3.83 2.63
C ILE A 130 8.37 2.67 1.66
N GLU A 131 9.49 2.66 0.95
CA GLU A 131 9.89 1.63 -0.01
C GLU A 131 9.98 0.26 0.67
N GLY A 132 10.60 0.20 1.85
CA GLY A 132 10.74 -1.03 2.61
C GLY A 132 9.40 -1.57 3.08
N LEU A 133 8.50 -0.69 3.52
CA LEU A 133 7.14 -1.08 3.93
C LEU A 133 6.31 -1.56 2.74
N LEU A 134 6.36 -0.85 1.61
CA LEU A 134 5.68 -1.24 0.36
C LEU A 134 6.16 -2.62 -0.11
N ALA A 135 7.46 -2.85 -0.13
CA ALA A 135 8.04 -4.13 -0.48
C ALA A 135 7.58 -5.24 0.49
N TYR A 136 7.58 -4.96 1.80
CA TYR A 136 7.15 -5.92 2.81
C TYR A 136 5.67 -6.33 2.67
N ILE A 137 4.78 -5.38 2.37
CA ILE A 137 3.35 -5.63 2.17
C ILE A 137 3.10 -6.47 0.90
N HIS A 138 3.86 -6.21 -0.18
CA HIS A 138 3.70 -6.91 -1.46
C HIS A 138 4.20 -8.37 -1.47
N LEU A 139 5.02 -8.80 -0.50
CA LEU A 139 5.53 -10.17 -0.38
C LEU A 139 4.50 -11.18 0.18
N ARG A 140 3.20 -10.94 -0.01
CA ARG A 140 2.09 -11.69 0.60
C ARG A 140 1.95 -13.15 0.12
#